data_AF-A0A4R8CKI8-F1
#
_entry.id   AF-A0A4R8CKI8-F1
#
_cell.length_a   1.000
_cell.length_b   1.000
_cell.length_c   1.000
_cell.angle_alpha   90.00
_cell.angle_beta   90.00
_cell.angle_gamma   90.00
#
_symmetry.space_group_name_H-M   'P 1'
#
loop_
_entity.id
_entity.type
_entity.pdbx_description
1 polymer ?
#
loop_
_entity_poly.entity_id
_entity_poly.type
_entity_poly.pdbx_seq_one_letter_code
_entity_poly.pdbx_strand_id
1 'polypeptide(L)'
;MLHGFSDAPSHKIFITVGWCASGVFAVLGFLGVMMLGVPSDPCTPDATGCGPEPTTFAAVGAALLALAVAAAGWSVFWHLRDKRYRFHPPPNWPPTPPGWQPLPGWSPPPTFPKAPQGWNFWR
;
A
#
# COMPACT_ATOMS: atom_id res chain seq x y z
N MET A 1 29.09 1.09 0.20
CA MET A 1 27.64 1.29 0.34
C MET A 1 27.40 2.72 0.79
N LEU A 2 27.35 3.66 -0.16
CA LEU A 2 27.07 5.07 0.13
C LEU A 2 25.58 5.17 0.49
N HIS A 3 25.26 5.03 1.77
CA HIS A 3 23.96 5.40 2.33
C HIS A 3 23.86 6.92 2.17
N GLY A 4 23.26 7.39 1.07
CA GLY A 4 22.91 8.79 0.97
C GLY A 4 21.96 9.13 2.11
N PHE A 5 21.97 10.37 2.60
CA PHE A 5 21.01 10.87 3.59
C PHE A 5 19.52 10.81 3.13
N SER A 6 19.31 10.25 1.95
CA SER A 6 18.08 9.91 1.22
C SER A 6 17.28 8.74 1.80
N ASP A 7 17.71 8.08 2.88
CA ASP A 7 16.99 6.93 3.44
C ASP A 7 15.71 7.34 4.20
N ALA A 8 14.94 8.32 3.69
CA ALA A 8 13.55 8.45 4.09
C ALA A 8 12.93 7.08 3.89
N PRO A 9 12.39 6.43 4.94
CA PRO A 9 11.76 5.13 4.78
C PRO A 9 10.53 5.33 3.89
N SER A 10 10.73 5.07 2.60
CA SER A 10 9.74 5.29 1.55
C SER A 10 9.00 3.98 1.36
N HIS A 11 7.79 3.88 1.90
CA HIS A 11 6.95 2.68 1.82
C HIS A 11 6.16 2.61 0.50
N LYS A 12 6.61 3.32 -0.54
CA LYS A 12 6.00 3.39 -1.88
C LYS A 12 5.68 2.00 -2.44
N ILE A 13 6.56 1.02 -2.26
CA ILE A 13 6.33 -0.36 -2.74
C ILE A 13 5.11 -0.95 -2.04
N PHE A 14 5.02 -0.88 -0.71
CA PHE A 14 3.87 -1.39 0.05
C PHE A 14 2.57 -0.66 -0.28
N ILE A 15 2.63 0.65 -0.48
CA ILE A 15 1.50 1.48 -0.88
C ILE A 15 0.98 1.03 -2.25
N THR A 16 1.85 0.93 -3.25
CA THR A 16 1.49 0.54 -4.62
C THR A 16 0.93 -0.88 -4.64
N VAL A 17 1.61 -1.83 -3.98
CA VAL A 17 1.15 -3.23 -3.91
C VAL A 17 -0.23 -3.32 -3.26
N GLY A 18 -0.47 -2.60 -2.16
CA GLY A 18 -1.78 -2.61 -1.50
C GLY A 18 -2.90 -2.01 -2.37
N TRP A 19 -2.61 -0.97 -3.17
CA TRP A 19 -3.58 -0.41 -4.11
C TRP A 19 -3.88 -1.36 -5.27
N CYS A 20 -2.85 -1.99 -5.84
CA CYS A 20 -3.02 -3.01 -6.87
C CYS A 20 -3.86 -4.19 -6.37
N ALA A 21 -3.53 -4.71 -5.18
CA ALA A 21 -4.28 -5.81 -4.57
C ALA A 21 -5.73 -5.43 -4.26
N SER A 22 -5.96 -4.24 -3.71
CA SER A 22 -7.30 -3.73 -3.42
C SER A 22 -8.15 -3.64 -4.69
N GLY A 23 -7.61 -3.12 -5.79
CA GLY A 23 -8.31 -3.06 -7.07
C GLY A 23 -8.70 -4.43 -7.61
N VAL A 24 -7.78 -5.40 -7.60
CA VAL A 24 -8.04 -6.78 -8.05
C VAL A 24 -9.12 -7.43 -7.20
N PHE A 25 -9.02 -7.36 -5.88
CA PHE A 25 -10.00 -7.96 -4.98
C PHE A 25 -11.36 -7.27 -5.06
N ALA A 26 -11.41 -5.95 -5.27
CA ALA A 26 -12.66 -5.24 -5.42
C ALA A 26 -13.42 -5.68 -6.68
N VAL A 27 -12.72 -5.82 -7.82
CA VAL A 27 -13.32 -6.26 -9.08
C VAL A 27 -13.81 -7.71 -8.99
N LEU A 28 -12.95 -8.63 -8.53
CA LEU A 28 -13.33 -10.05 -8.39
C LEU A 28 -14.41 -10.24 -7.33
N GLY A 29 -14.33 -9.50 -6.23
CA GLY A 29 -15.32 -9.54 -5.17
C GLY A 29 -16.69 -9.07 -5.62
N PHE A 30 -16.73 -7.93 -6.34
CA PHE A 30 -17.95 -7.40 -6.92
C PHE A 30 -18.57 -8.38 -7.94
N LEU A 31 -17.75 -8.95 -8.83
CA LEU A 31 -18.21 -9.97 -9.78
C LEU A 31 -18.79 -11.20 -9.08
N GLY A 32 -18.14 -11.68 -8.01
CA GLY A 32 -18.63 -12.82 -7.21
C GLY A 32 -19.98 -12.54 -6.55
N VAL A 33 -20.20 -11.33 -6.02
CA VAL A 33 -21.49 -10.95 -5.42
C VAL A 33 -22.58 -10.82 -6.49
N MET A 34 -22.27 -10.32 -7.68
CA MET A 34 -23.24 -10.22 -8.78
C MET A 34 -23.76 -11.59 -9.25
N MET A 35 -23.02 -12.68 -9.01
CA MET A 35 -23.46 -14.05 -9.35
C MET A 35 -24.66 -14.54 -8.52
N LEU A 36 -25.03 -13.87 -7.41
CA LEU A 36 -26.27 -14.15 -6.67
C LEU A 36 -27.54 -13.91 -7.50
N GLY A 37 -27.48 -12.98 -8.45
CA GLY A 37 -28.64 -12.61 -9.29
C GLY A 37 -28.78 -13.45 -10.56
N VAL A 38 -27.84 -14.36 -10.82
CA VAL A 38 -27.82 -15.13 -12.06
C VAL A 38 -28.74 -16.36 -11.92
N PRO A 39 -29.66 -16.60 -12.86
CA PRO A 39 -30.48 -17.80 -12.87
C PRO A 39 -29.58 -19.05 -12.92
N SER A 40 -29.76 -19.97 -11.97
CA SER A 40 -29.09 -21.27 -12.01
C SER A 40 -29.80 -22.20 -12.98
N ASP A 41 -29.06 -22.82 -13.91
CA ASP A 41 -29.60 -23.84 -14.80
C ASP A 41 -30.09 -25.06 -13.99
N PRO A 42 -31.23 -25.68 -14.37
CA PRO A 42 -31.74 -26.86 -13.67
C PRO A 42 -30.76 -28.04 -13.82
N CYS A 43 -30.44 -28.71 -12.72
CA CYS A 43 -29.56 -29.88 -12.77
C CYS A 43 -30.22 -31.01 -13.58
N THR A 44 -29.51 -31.52 -14.59
CA THR A 44 -29.89 -32.73 -15.31
C THR A 44 -29.43 -33.97 -14.52
N PRO A 45 -30.25 -35.03 -14.45
CA PRO A 45 -30.00 -36.19 -13.59
C PRO A 45 -28.76 -37.02 -13.96
N ASP A 46 -28.23 -36.85 -15.19
CA ASP A 46 -27.05 -37.58 -15.69
C ASP A 46 -25.76 -36.75 -15.64
N ALA A 47 -25.81 -35.49 -15.19
CA ALA A 47 -24.64 -34.65 -15.07
C ALA A 47 -23.90 -34.95 -13.76
N THR A 48 -22.67 -35.47 -13.87
CA THR A 48 -21.72 -35.59 -12.76
C THR A 48 -21.36 -34.22 -12.21
N GLY A 49 -22.13 -33.77 -11.21
CA GLY A 49 -21.85 -32.59 -10.40
C GLY A 49 -22.59 -31.34 -10.88
N CYS A 50 -23.68 -30.99 -10.19
CA CYS A 50 -24.17 -29.60 -10.21
C CYS A 50 -22.99 -28.69 -9.81
N GLY A 51 -22.79 -27.58 -10.54
CA GLY A 51 -21.77 -26.60 -10.20
C GLY A 51 -21.96 -26.01 -8.79
N PRO A 52 -21.00 -25.22 -8.28
CA PRO A 52 -21.12 -24.60 -6.96
C PRO A 52 -22.41 -23.78 -6.87
N GLU A 53 -23.10 -23.87 -5.74
CA GLU A 53 -24.30 -23.07 -5.49
C GLU A 53 -24.00 -21.56 -5.61
N PRO A 54 -24.96 -20.74 -6.08
CA PRO A 54 -24.76 -19.30 -6.29
C PRO A 54 -24.35 -18.55 -5.01
N THR A 55 -24.75 -19.05 -3.84
CA THR A 55 -24.34 -18.57 -2.52
C THR A 55 -22.84 -18.73 -2.26
N THR A 56 -22.20 -19.78 -2.78
CA THR A 56 -20.75 -19.98 -2.65
C THR A 56 -19.98 -18.88 -3.37
N PHE A 57 -20.39 -18.53 -4.59
CA PHE A 57 -19.75 -17.45 -5.36
C PHE A 57 -19.88 -16.09 -4.67
N ALA A 58 -21.04 -15.81 -4.06
CA ALA A 58 -21.21 -14.58 -3.32
C ALA A 58 -20.50 -14.55 -1.97
N ALA A 59 -20.39 -15.69 -1.28
CA ALA A 59 -19.58 -15.77 -0.07
C ALA A 59 -18.10 -15.48 -0.38
N VAL A 60 -17.57 -16.06 -1.47
CA VAL A 60 -16.22 -15.77 -1.96
C VAL A 60 -16.12 -14.31 -2.39
N GLY A 61 -17.12 -13.78 -3.09
CA GLY A 61 -17.18 -12.39 -3.51
C GLY A 61 -17.12 -11.40 -2.33
N ALA A 62 -17.92 -11.64 -1.29
CA ALA A 62 -17.93 -10.86 -0.07
C ALA A 62 -16.59 -10.94 0.68
N ALA A 63 -15.97 -12.13 0.74
CA ALA A 63 -14.64 -12.30 1.33
C ALA A 63 -13.57 -11.49 0.58
N LEU A 64 -13.61 -11.49 -0.76
CA LEU A 64 -12.71 -10.69 -1.59
C LEU A 64 -12.94 -9.18 -1.39
N LEU A 65 -14.19 -8.72 -1.25
CA LEU A 65 -14.47 -7.32 -0.92
C LEU A 65 -13.90 -6.94 0.46
N ALA A 66 -14.00 -7.81 1.46
CA ALA A 66 -13.38 -7.58 2.77
C ALA A 66 -11.85 -7.48 2.65
N LEU A 67 -11.22 -8.34 1.85
CA LEU A 67 -9.78 -8.26 1.56
C LEU A 67 -9.40 -6.98 0.80
N ALA A 68 -10.27 -6.50 -0.09
CA ALA A 68 -10.05 -5.24 -0.80
C ALA A 68 -10.00 -4.04 0.17
N VAL A 69 -10.90 -4.02 1.17
CA VAL A 69 -10.93 -2.99 2.22
C VAL A 69 -9.69 -3.11 3.11
N ALA A 70 -9.30 -4.32 3.51
CA ALA A 70 -8.09 -4.54 4.31
C ALA A 70 -6.83 -4.06 3.57
N ALA A 71 -6.72 -4.36 2.28
CA ALA A 71 -5.61 -3.91 1.42
C ALA A 71 -5.59 -2.37 1.26
N ALA A 72 -6.76 -1.74 1.07
CA ALA A 72 -6.85 -0.28 1.04
C ALA A 72 -6.44 0.34 2.38
N GLY A 73 -6.90 -0.22 3.50
CA GLY A 73 -6.50 0.20 4.85
C GLY A 73 -4.99 0.09 5.08
N TRP A 74 -4.37 -0.99 4.59
CA TRP A 74 -2.92 -1.16 4.61
C TRP A 74 -2.17 -0.08 3.83
N SER A 75 -2.60 0.23 2.59
CA SER A 75 -2.02 1.32 1.80
C SER A 75 -2.17 2.67 2.47
N VAL A 76 -3.34 2.95 3.05
CA VAL A 76 -3.59 4.20 3.79
C VAL A 76 -2.69 4.30 5.03
N PHE A 77 -2.53 3.20 5.77
CA PHE A 77 -1.64 3.15 6.94
C PHE A 77 -0.20 3.56 6.58
N TRP A 78 0.34 3.02 5.49
CA TRP A 78 1.68 3.37 5.04
C TRP A 78 1.78 4.81 4.51
N HIS A 79 0.77 5.29 3.79
CA HIS A 79 0.70 6.70 3.41
C HIS A 79 0.72 7.64 4.61
N LEU A 80 0.02 7.29 5.69
CA LEU A 80 0.00 8.07 6.92
C LEU A 80 1.34 8.02 7.65
N ARG A 81 2.05 6.89 7.62
CA ARG A 81 3.41 6.80 8.17
C ARG A 81 4.42 7.62 7.37
N ASP A 82 4.39 7.55 6.04
CA ASP A 82 5.28 8.33 5.18
C ASP A 82 5.16 9.84 5.46
N LYS A 83 3.94 10.34 5.63
CA LYS A 83 3.67 11.76 5.96
C LYS A 83 4.16 12.20 7.35
N ARG A 84 4.42 11.26 8.27
CA ARG A 84 4.90 11.59 9.62
C ARG A 84 6.40 11.89 9.64
N TYR A 85 7.16 11.30 8.72
CA TYR A 85 8.60 11.56 8.65
C TYR A 85 8.85 12.99 8.20
N ARG A 86 9.55 13.75 9.05
CA ARG A 86 10.03 15.09 8.74
C ARG A 86 11.54 15.09 8.74
N PHE A 87 12.09 15.81 7.77
CA PHE A 87 13.52 16.04 7.70
C PHE A 87 13.95 16.92 8.88
N HIS A 88 14.87 16.41 9.70
CA HIS A 88 15.41 17.10 10.87
C HIS A 88 16.91 17.37 10.67
N PRO A 89 17.28 18.60 10.26
CA PRO A 89 18.68 18.93 10.03
C PRO A 89 19.49 18.90 11.34
N PRO A 90 20.76 18.47 11.31
CA PRO A 90 21.70 18.63 12.41
C PRO A 90 21.82 20.08 12.87
N PRO A 91 22.12 20.34 14.16
CA PRO A 91 22.21 21.69 14.71
C PRO A 91 23.30 22.57 14.06
N ASN A 92 24.31 21.96 13.43
CA ASN A 92 25.41 22.68 12.77
C ASN A 92 25.13 22.98 11.29
N TRP A 93 23.97 22.58 10.76
CA TRP A 93 23.62 22.80 9.35
C TRP A 93 22.95 24.17 9.15
N PRO A 94 23.10 24.77 7.97
CA PRO A 94 22.36 25.99 7.66
C PRO A 94 20.84 25.74 7.70
N PRO A 95 20.04 26.73 8.12
CA PRO A 95 18.59 26.59 8.19
C PRO A 95 18.02 26.33 6.79
N THR A 96 17.17 25.31 6.68
CA THR A 96 16.46 25.00 5.43
C THR A 96 15.16 25.81 5.35
N PRO A 97 14.68 26.15 4.14
CA PRO A 97 13.40 26.81 3.98
C PRO A 97 12.25 26.03 4.63
N PRO A 98 11.21 26.70 5.16
CA PRO A 98 10.02 26.02 5.67
C PRO A 98 9.41 25.08 4.61
N GLY A 99 9.18 23.83 4.98
CA GLY A 99 8.61 22.82 4.08
C GLY A 99 9.60 22.20 3.09
N TRP A 100 10.88 22.59 3.11
CA TRP A 100 11.90 21.94 2.30
C TRP A 100 12.14 20.50 2.77
N GLN A 101 12.18 19.56 1.83
CA GLN A 101 12.56 18.18 2.06
C GLN A 101 13.54 17.75 0.97
N PRO A 102 14.57 16.96 1.31
CA PRO A 102 15.49 16.43 0.30
C PRO A 102 14.76 15.46 -0.63
N LEU A 103 15.06 15.56 -1.93
CA LEU A 103 14.63 14.58 -2.91
C LEU A 103 15.29 13.22 -2.64
N PRO A 104 14.69 12.10 -3.07
CA PRO A 104 15.39 10.83 -3.11
C PRO A 104 16.70 10.94 -3.90
N GLY A 105 17.79 10.44 -3.34
CA GLY A 105 19.16 10.53 -3.85
C GLY A 105 19.90 11.83 -3.48
N TRP A 106 19.27 12.77 -2.78
CA TRP A 106 19.95 13.99 -2.37
C TRP A 106 21.07 13.70 -1.36
N SER A 107 22.19 14.39 -1.55
CA SER A 107 23.34 14.37 -0.65
C SER A 107 23.71 15.81 -0.31
N PRO A 108 24.10 16.10 0.94
CA PRO A 108 24.54 17.43 1.31
C PRO A 108 25.79 17.81 0.53
N PRO A 109 25.91 19.09 0.13
CA PRO A 109 27.15 19.61 -0.45
C PRO A 109 28.36 19.38 0.47
N PRO A 110 29.59 19.31 -0.06
CA PRO A 110 30.81 19.12 0.74
C PRO A 110 31.04 20.22 1.81
N THR A 111 30.38 21.38 1.64
CA THR A 111 30.43 22.51 2.57
C THR A 111 29.62 22.27 3.85
N PHE A 112 28.74 21.27 3.87
CA PHE A 112 27.94 20.95 5.04
C PHE A 112 28.80 20.19 6.06
N PRO A 113 28.75 20.56 7.36
CA PRO A 113 29.49 19.84 8.37
C PRO A 113 28.97 18.41 8.51
N LYS A 114 29.86 17.48 8.87
CA LYS A 114 29.47 16.09 9.12
C LYS A 114 28.45 16.02 10.26
N ALA A 115 27.44 15.18 10.08
CA ALA A 115 26.44 14.96 11.10
C ALA A 115 27.03 14.17 12.30
N PRO A 116 26.50 14.38 13.51
CA PRO A 116 26.89 13.60 14.68
C PRO A 116 26.70 12.09 14.46
N GLN A 117 27.51 11.29 15.14
CA GLN A 117 27.37 9.84 15.09
C GLN A 117 25.98 9.43 15.62
N GLY A 118 25.26 8.62 14.85
CA GLY A 118 23.91 8.15 15.21
C GLY A 118 22.78 9.17 14.98
N TRP A 119 23.04 10.28 14.27
CA TRP A 119 21.98 11.24 13.95
C TRP A 119 20.89 10.63 13.08
N ASN A 120 19.65 10.76 13.52
CA ASN A 120 18.49 10.38 12.72
C ASN A 120 17.92 11.61 12.01
N PHE A 121 18.00 11.62 10.68
CA PHE A 121 17.49 12.68 9.81
C PHE A 121 15.98 12.65 9.65
N TRP A 122 15.34 11.52 9.97
CA TRP A 122 13.94 11.26 9.74
C TRP A 122 13.25 10.88 11.05
N ARG A 123 12.37 11.76 11.54
CA ARG A 123 11.58 11.55 12.76
C ARG A 123 10.12 11.92 12.57
#